data_AF-A0A2P5N5B0-F1
#
_entry.id   AF-A0A2P5N5B0-F1
#
_cell.length_a   1.000
_cell.length_b   1.000
_cell.length_c   1.000
_cell.angle_alpha   90.00
_cell.angle_beta   90.00
_cell.angle_gamma   90.00
#
_symmetry.space_group_name_H-M   'P 1'
#
loop_
_entity.id
_entity.type
_entity.pdbx_description
1 polymer ?
#
loop_
_entity_poly.entity_id
_entity_poly.type
_entity_poly.pdbx_seq_one_letter_code
_entity_poly.pdbx_strand_id
1 'polypeptide(L)'
;MKLGKQQGFTLIELVMVIVILGILAAVALPKFADLSGDARKATLQGAQGSVKSAAAIVHAKALAEGKTGDTGTISLEGIEIGLAFGYPNAASIAAAAGISSSDYHIPKAEKEIKISATKDAGASAVEGCNFTYTQPTEINTAPSISEVTFKGC
;
A
#
# COMPACT_ATOMS: atom_id res chain seq x y z
N MET A 1 26.26 20.04 -58.66
CA MET A 1 25.70 19.71 -57.33
C MET A 1 24.19 19.62 -57.49
N LYS A 2 23.61 18.40 -57.50
CA LYS A 2 22.14 18.24 -57.63
C LYS A 2 21.52 18.68 -56.30
N LEU A 3 20.84 19.83 -56.29
CA LEU A 3 20.04 20.28 -55.15
C LEU A 3 18.87 19.30 -54.97
N GLY A 4 18.89 18.53 -53.87
CA GLY A 4 17.77 17.66 -53.52
C GLY A 4 16.53 18.51 -53.32
N LYS A 5 15.42 18.17 -53.99
CA LYS A 5 14.11 18.80 -53.74
C LYS A 5 13.72 18.54 -52.29
N GLN A 6 13.82 19.57 -51.46
CA GLN A 6 13.32 19.54 -50.10
C GLN A 6 11.78 19.50 -50.17
N GLN A 7 11.20 18.31 -50.01
CA GLN A 7 9.76 18.15 -49.87
C GLN A 7 9.37 18.72 -48.50
N GLY A 8 8.79 19.92 -48.49
CA GLY A 8 8.21 20.51 -47.29
C GLY A 8 6.97 19.72 -46.85
N PHE A 9 6.75 19.63 -45.54
CA PHE A 9 5.53 19.08 -44.97
C PHE A 9 4.32 19.93 -45.40
N THR A 10 3.22 19.30 -45.80
CA THR A 10 1.99 20.04 -46.15
C THR A 10 1.25 20.46 -44.87
N LEU A 11 0.54 21.59 -44.92
CA LEU A 11 -0.27 22.04 -43.79
C LEU A 11 -1.34 21.01 -43.41
N ILE A 12 -1.88 20.27 -44.38
CA ILE A 12 -2.87 19.23 -44.12
C ILE A 12 -2.28 18.03 -43.38
N GLU A 13 -1.03 17.64 -43.66
CA GLU A 13 -0.35 16.57 -42.92
C GLU A 13 -0.11 16.96 -41.46
N LEU A 14 0.20 18.23 -41.17
CA LEU A 14 0.33 18.68 -39.78
C LEU A 14 -1.03 18.68 -39.07
N VAL A 15 -2.08 19.16 -39.75
CA VAL A 15 -3.45 19.22 -39.20
C VAL A 15 -4.01 17.82 -38.95
N MET A 16 -3.83 16.86 -39.85
CA MET A 16 -4.33 15.50 -39.64
C MET A 16 -3.64 14.82 -38.45
N VAL A 17 -2.35 15.08 -38.22
CA VAL A 17 -1.60 14.50 -37.09
C VAL A 17 -2.14 15.01 -35.75
N ILE A 18 -2.36 16.32 -35.60
CA ILE A 18 -2.92 16.86 -34.35
C ILE A 18 -4.35 16.37 -34.11
N VAL A 19 -5.14 16.17 -35.17
CA VAL A 19 -6.51 15.61 -35.05
C VAL A 19 -6.45 14.16 -34.57
N ILE A 20 -5.59 13.34 -35.17
CA ILE A 20 -5.42 11.93 -34.75
C ILE A 20 -4.92 11.86 -33.30
N LEU A 21 -3.90 12.65 -32.93
CA LEU A 21 -3.40 12.71 -31.55
C LEU A 21 -4.49 13.21 -30.58
N GLY A 22 -5.33 14.15 -30.99
CA GLY A 22 -6.46 14.63 -30.18
C GLY A 22 -7.47 13.53 -29.88
N ILE A 23 -7.83 12.70 -30.88
CA ILE A 23 -8.76 11.58 -30.70
C ILE A 23 -8.14 10.51 -29.78
N LEU A 24 -6.87 10.15 -30.00
CA LEU A 24 -6.17 9.16 -29.17
C LEU A 24 -6.05 9.65 -27.72
N ALA A 25 -5.74 10.92 -27.51
CA ALA A 25 -5.66 11.51 -26.18
C ALA A 25 -7.03 11.51 -25.46
N ALA A 26 -8.12 11.84 -26.16
CA ALA A 26 -9.46 11.88 -25.59
C ALA A 26 -9.93 10.50 -25.08
N VAL A 27 -9.56 9.42 -25.77
CA VAL A 27 -9.92 8.04 -25.36
C VAL A 27 -8.97 7.49 -24.30
N ALA A 28 -7.68 7.84 -24.35
CA ALA A 28 -6.67 7.32 -23.44
C ALA A 28 -6.68 7.99 -22.05
N LEU A 29 -6.92 9.30 -21.99
CA LEU A 29 -6.82 10.08 -20.75
C LEU A 29 -7.72 9.55 -19.60
N PRO A 30 -9.00 9.19 -19.83
CA PRO A 30 -9.85 8.67 -18.76
C PRO A 30 -9.30 7.37 -18.17
N LYS A 31 -8.78 6.47 -19.01
CA LYS A 31 -8.18 5.19 -18.57
C LYS A 31 -6.93 5.42 -17.71
N PHE A 32 -6.06 6.34 -18.11
CA PHE A 32 -4.86 6.66 -17.33
C PHE A 32 -5.19 7.29 -15.96
N ALA A 33 -6.27 8.07 -15.86
CA ALA A 33 -6.70 8.65 -14.60
C ALA A 33 -7.17 7.59 -13.58
N ASP A 34 -7.91 6.57 -14.05
CA ASP A 34 -8.45 5.51 -13.18
C ASP A 34 -7.36 4.53 -12.69
N LEU A 35 -6.32 4.26 -13.51
CA LEU A 35 -5.25 3.30 -13.18
C LEU A 35 -4.52 3.62 -11.87
N SER A 36 -4.34 4.90 -11.56
CA SER A 36 -3.64 5.31 -10.32
C SER A 36 -4.46 4.99 -9.07
N GLY A 37 -5.78 5.17 -9.13
CA GLY A 37 -6.69 4.82 -8.05
C GLY A 37 -6.74 3.31 -7.84
N ASP A 38 -6.87 2.55 -8.92
CA ASP A 38 -6.92 1.08 -8.86
C ASP A 38 -5.59 0.47 -8.39
N ALA A 39 -4.45 1.06 -8.78
CA ALA A 39 -3.15 0.66 -8.25
C ALA A 39 -3.09 0.84 -6.72
N ARG A 40 -3.56 1.98 -6.18
CA ARG A 40 -3.61 2.23 -4.73
C ARG A 40 -4.53 1.25 -4.00
N LYS A 41 -5.68 0.92 -4.59
CA LYS A 41 -6.59 -0.09 -4.00
C LYS A 41 -5.92 -1.45 -3.91
N ALA A 42 -5.25 -1.88 -4.99
CA ALA A 42 -4.55 -3.15 -5.05
C ALA A 42 -3.37 -3.22 -4.08
N THR A 43 -2.54 -2.18 -3.98
CA THR A 43 -1.41 -2.16 -3.04
C THR A 43 -1.87 -2.16 -1.58
N LEU A 44 -2.99 -1.49 -1.27
CA LEU A 44 -3.55 -1.46 0.07
C LEU A 44 -4.18 -2.81 0.45
N GLN A 45 -4.86 -3.48 -0.48
CA GLN A 45 -5.33 -4.86 -0.27
C GLN A 45 -4.16 -5.84 -0.07
N GLY A 46 -3.09 -5.70 -0.85
CA GLY A 46 -1.86 -6.48 -0.68
C GLY A 46 -1.22 -6.27 0.69
N ALA A 47 -1.15 -5.02 1.15
CA ALA A 47 -0.69 -4.69 2.50
C ALA A 47 -1.58 -5.32 3.58
N GLN A 48 -2.90 -5.27 3.44
CA GLN A 48 -3.82 -5.91 4.39
C GLN A 48 -3.59 -7.43 4.46
N GLY A 49 -3.40 -8.09 3.31
CA GLY A 49 -3.06 -9.52 3.25
C GLY A 49 -1.73 -9.84 3.91
N SER A 50 -0.74 -8.96 3.76
CA SER A 50 0.58 -9.08 4.39
C SER A 50 0.49 -8.96 5.92
N VAL A 51 -0.33 -8.03 6.43
CA VAL A 51 -0.61 -7.88 7.88
C VAL A 51 -1.30 -9.11 8.45
N LYS A 52 -2.33 -9.65 7.76
CA LYS A 52 -3.01 -10.89 8.17
C LYS A 52 -2.03 -12.06 8.26
N SER A 53 -1.17 -12.20 7.26
CA SER A 53 -0.16 -13.27 7.20
C SER A 53 0.90 -13.11 8.29
N ALA A 54 1.43 -11.90 8.47
CA ALA A 54 2.40 -11.59 9.51
C ALA A 54 1.85 -11.87 10.92
N ALA A 55 0.61 -11.46 11.20
CA ALA A 55 -0.04 -11.75 12.47
C ALA A 55 -0.12 -13.25 12.76
N ALA A 56 -0.48 -14.07 11.76
CA ALA A 56 -0.57 -15.53 11.90
C ALA A 56 0.81 -16.18 12.09
N ILE A 57 1.83 -15.78 11.32
CA ILE A 57 3.20 -16.32 11.42
C ILE A 57 3.82 -15.98 12.78
N VAL A 58 3.72 -14.72 13.20
CA VAL A 58 4.21 -14.28 14.50
C VAL A 58 3.48 -15.03 15.61
N HIS A 59 2.16 -15.19 15.50
CA HIS A 59 1.39 -15.93 16.50
C HIS A 59 1.83 -17.39 16.62
N ALA A 60 2.01 -18.09 15.50
CA ALA A 60 2.51 -19.46 15.48
C ALA A 60 3.88 -19.57 16.15
N LYS A 61 4.78 -18.62 15.90
CA LYS A 61 6.11 -18.58 16.52
C LYS A 61 6.06 -18.23 18.01
N ALA A 62 5.19 -17.30 18.40
CA ALA A 62 4.97 -16.95 19.80
C ALA A 62 4.45 -18.14 20.61
N LEU A 63 3.52 -18.92 20.04
CA LEU A 63 3.04 -20.17 20.65
C LEU A 63 4.15 -21.21 20.79
N ALA A 64 4.96 -21.39 19.74
CA ALA A 64 6.08 -22.34 19.78
C ALA A 64 7.14 -21.97 20.84
N GLU A 65 7.34 -20.69 21.10
CA GLU A 65 8.27 -20.19 22.13
C GLU A 65 7.63 -19.97 23.51
N GLY A 66 6.32 -20.24 23.67
CA GLY A 66 5.61 -20.00 24.93
C GLY A 66 5.48 -18.51 25.30
N LYS A 67 5.57 -17.60 24.33
CA LYS A 67 5.55 -16.14 24.52
C LYS A 67 4.16 -15.54 24.26
N THR A 68 3.16 -15.97 25.03
CA THR A 68 1.76 -15.53 24.88
C THR A 68 1.28 -14.56 25.96
N GLY A 69 2.20 -14.03 26.77
CA GLY A 69 1.91 -13.03 27.80
C GLY A 69 1.51 -11.67 27.21
N ASP A 70 1.10 -10.75 28.08
CA ASP A 70 0.73 -9.37 27.73
C ASP A 70 1.80 -8.68 26.89
N THR A 71 3.08 -8.89 27.24
CA THR A 71 4.22 -8.42 26.45
C THR A 71 5.17 -9.56 26.14
N GLY A 72 6.01 -9.37 25.13
CA GLY A 72 7.08 -10.30 24.76
C GLY A 72 7.81 -9.85 23.51
N THR A 73 8.84 -10.59 23.12
CA THR A 73 9.56 -10.38 21.86
C THR A 73 9.91 -11.71 21.21
N ILE A 74 9.80 -11.81 19.89
CA ILE A 74 10.32 -12.93 19.10
C ILE A 74 11.21 -12.40 17.98
N SER A 75 12.20 -13.19 17.57
CA SER A 75 13.01 -12.86 16.38
C SER A 75 12.44 -13.54 15.14
N LEU A 76 12.07 -12.78 14.11
CA LEU A 76 11.71 -13.32 12.79
C LEU A 76 12.72 -12.80 11.80
N GLU A 77 13.48 -13.71 11.18
CA GLU A 77 14.51 -13.36 10.18
C GLU A 77 15.54 -12.32 10.68
N GLY A 78 15.87 -12.36 11.98
CA GLY A 78 16.79 -11.41 12.60
C GLY A 78 16.15 -10.08 13.01
N ILE A 79 14.84 -9.89 12.77
CA ILE A 79 14.07 -8.72 13.19
C ILE A 79 13.35 -9.03 14.49
N GLU A 80 13.50 -8.17 15.50
CA GLU A 80 12.75 -8.30 16.74
C GLU A 80 11.32 -7.77 16.58
N ILE A 81 10.34 -8.66 16.78
CA ILE A 81 8.92 -8.36 16.76
C ILE A 81 8.41 -8.35 18.20
N GLY A 82 7.90 -7.20 18.62
CA GLY A 82 7.25 -7.05 19.92
C GLY A 82 5.86 -7.68 19.92
N LEU A 83 5.50 -8.31 21.01
CA LEU A 83 4.24 -9.04 21.15
C LEU A 83 3.26 -8.33 22.08
N ALA A 84 1.98 -8.50 21.78
CA ALA A 84 0.84 -8.27 22.64
C ALA A 84 0.02 -9.57 22.67
N PHE A 85 -0.06 -10.25 23.82
CA PHE A 85 -0.83 -11.50 24.00
C PHE A 85 -0.56 -12.58 22.95
N GLY A 86 0.71 -12.73 22.55
CA GLY A 86 1.13 -13.70 21.54
C GLY A 86 0.87 -13.30 20.09
N TYR A 87 0.46 -12.06 19.80
CA TYR A 87 0.39 -11.48 18.45
C TYR A 87 1.33 -10.28 18.32
N PRO A 88 1.66 -9.79 17.11
CA PRO A 88 2.42 -8.56 16.97
C PRO A 88 1.74 -7.39 17.69
N ASN A 89 2.50 -6.59 18.42
CA ASN A 89 1.99 -5.32 18.91
C ASN A 89 1.88 -4.29 17.76
N ALA A 90 1.13 -3.22 17.98
CA ALA A 90 0.92 -2.15 17.01
C ALA A 90 2.22 -1.48 16.56
N ALA A 91 3.26 -1.51 17.40
CA ALA A 91 4.56 -0.93 17.05
C ALA A 91 5.35 -1.76 16.02
N SER A 92 5.15 -3.08 15.99
CA SER A 92 5.97 -4.04 15.24
C SER A 92 5.24 -4.75 14.10
N ILE A 93 3.91 -4.74 14.06
CA ILE A 93 3.14 -5.41 12.99
C ILE A 93 3.50 -4.91 11.58
N ALA A 94 3.75 -3.62 11.39
CA ALA A 94 4.17 -3.09 10.09
C ALA A 94 5.52 -3.67 9.65
N ALA A 95 6.49 -3.74 10.58
CA ALA A 95 7.78 -4.35 10.31
C ALA A 95 7.64 -5.85 10.01
N ALA A 96 6.82 -6.57 10.78
CA ALA A 96 6.52 -7.99 10.56
C ALA A 96 5.86 -8.25 9.19
N ALA A 97 5.09 -7.28 8.69
CA ALA A 97 4.40 -7.35 7.39
C ALA A 97 5.24 -6.81 6.22
N GLY A 98 6.48 -6.35 6.46
CA GLY A 98 7.31 -5.71 5.43
C GLY A 98 6.77 -4.36 4.96
N ILE A 99 5.92 -3.71 5.76
CA ILE A 99 5.29 -2.42 5.46
C ILE A 99 6.13 -1.31 6.06
N SER A 100 6.50 -0.33 5.23
CA SER A 100 7.35 0.78 5.63
C SER A 100 6.69 2.14 5.38
N SER A 101 7.20 3.17 6.05
CA SER A 101 6.72 4.54 5.87
C SER A 101 7.17 5.21 4.57
N SER A 102 7.98 4.54 3.73
CA SER A 102 8.27 5.06 2.38
C SER A 102 7.08 4.88 1.44
N ASP A 103 6.33 3.80 1.64
CA ASP A 103 5.28 3.35 0.72
C ASP A 103 3.87 3.66 1.25
N TYR A 104 3.74 3.79 2.58
CA TYR A 104 2.46 4.01 3.26
C TYR A 104 2.56 5.13 4.29
N HIS A 105 1.44 5.79 4.55
CA HIS A 105 1.31 6.65 5.72
C HIS A 105 0.84 5.82 6.91
N ILE A 106 1.65 5.77 7.97
CA ILE A 106 1.49 4.84 9.08
C ILE A 106 1.49 5.58 10.44
N PRO A 107 0.41 6.29 10.80
CA PRO A 107 0.29 6.87 12.13
C PRO A 107 0.13 5.75 13.16
N LYS A 108 0.94 5.81 14.22
CA LYS A 108 0.92 4.85 15.33
C LYS A 108 0.11 5.43 16.48
N ALA A 109 -0.80 4.62 17.04
CA ALA A 109 -1.38 4.80 18.37
C ALA A 109 -0.86 3.67 19.28
N GLU A 110 -1.13 3.73 20.60
CA GLU A 110 -0.59 2.75 21.55
C GLU A 110 -0.94 1.29 21.22
N LYS A 111 -2.18 1.03 20.81
CA LYS A 111 -2.72 -0.31 20.57
C LYS A 111 -3.26 -0.53 19.16
N GLU A 112 -3.12 0.48 18.32
CA GLU A 112 -3.67 0.50 16.97
C GLU A 112 -2.67 1.13 16.00
N ILE A 113 -2.63 0.60 14.79
CA ILE A 113 -1.91 1.19 13.67
C ILE A 113 -2.86 1.31 12.48
N LYS A 114 -2.86 2.48 11.86
CA LYS A 114 -3.60 2.74 10.63
C LYS A 114 -2.62 2.77 9.47
N ILE A 115 -2.91 2.04 8.40
CA ILE A 115 -2.09 1.96 7.20
C ILE A 115 -2.90 2.58 6.07
N SER A 116 -2.42 3.72 5.58
CA SER A 116 -3.08 4.49 4.54
C SER A 116 -2.23 4.52 3.27
N ALA A 117 -2.89 4.41 2.11
CA ALA A 117 -2.23 4.69 0.84
C ALA A 117 -1.78 6.16 0.80
N THR A 118 -0.66 6.43 0.14
CA THR A 118 -0.18 7.78 -0.12
C THR A 118 -0.45 8.17 -1.57
N LYS A 119 -0.46 9.48 -1.84
CA LYS A 119 -0.57 9.96 -3.22
C LYS A 119 0.70 9.67 -4.01
N ASP A 120 1.86 9.81 -3.34
CA ASP A 120 3.21 9.58 -3.82
C ASP A 120 4.08 9.06 -2.64
N ALA A 121 5.28 8.53 -2.92
CA ALA A 121 6.20 8.07 -1.87
C ALA A 121 6.54 9.21 -0.90
N GLY A 122 6.28 9.02 0.40
CA GLY A 122 6.46 10.04 1.44
C GLY A 122 5.42 11.19 1.44
N ALA A 123 4.37 11.13 0.63
CA ALA A 123 3.29 12.12 0.61
C ALA A 123 2.23 11.90 1.70
N SER A 124 1.40 12.92 1.91
CA SER A 124 0.24 12.86 2.80
C SER A 124 -0.70 11.69 2.45
N ALA A 125 -1.33 11.12 3.48
CA ALA A 125 -2.33 10.08 3.32
C ALA A 125 -3.44 10.50 2.34
N VAL A 126 -3.88 9.54 1.54
CA VAL A 126 -5.16 9.63 0.84
C VAL A 126 -6.25 9.39 1.89
N GLU A 127 -7.01 10.43 2.20
CA GLU A 127 -8.12 10.34 3.14
C GLU A 127 -9.10 9.26 2.69
N GLY A 128 -9.47 8.36 3.61
CA GLY A 128 -10.42 7.28 3.34
C GLY A 128 -9.86 6.08 2.55
N CYS A 129 -8.57 6.07 2.21
CA CYS A 129 -7.88 4.95 1.56
C CYS A 129 -6.98 4.21 2.57
N ASN A 130 -7.57 3.45 3.48
CA ASN A 130 -6.85 2.86 4.62
C ASN A 130 -7.48 1.59 5.19
N PHE A 131 -6.71 0.88 6.00
CA PHE A 131 -7.19 -0.13 6.94
C PHE A 131 -6.46 0.02 8.28
N THR A 132 -7.03 -0.58 9.32
CA THR A 132 -6.54 -0.51 10.69
C THR A 132 -6.23 -1.91 11.22
N TYR A 133 -5.10 -2.05 11.92
CA TYR A 133 -4.81 -3.18 12.78
C TYR A 133 -4.90 -2.74 14.25
N THR A 134 -5.72 -3.43 15.02
CA THR A 134 -5.86 -3.26 16.48
C THR A 134 -5.31 -4.51 17.16
N GLN A 135 -4.27 -4.35 17.97
CA GLN A 135 -3.64 -5.45 18.70
C GLN A 135 -4.61 -6.00 19.78
N PRO A 136 -4.45 -7.26 20.21
CA PRO A 136 -5.27 -7.80 21.30
C PRO A 136 -4.98 -7.10 22.63
N THR A 137 -5.98 -7.08 23.50
CA THR A 137 -5.89 -6.50 24.85
C THR A 137 -5.97 -7.53 25.97
N GLU A 138 -6.20 -8.80 25.62
CA GLU A 138 -6.36 -9.90 26.55
C GLU A 138 -5.84 -11.20 25.93
N ILE A 139 -5.49 -12.17 26.78
CA ILE A 139 -5.03 -13.48 26.34
C ILE A 139 -6.12 -14.20 25.55
N ASN A 140 -5.73 -15.01 24.56
CA ASN A 140 -6.63 -15.76 23.68
C ASN A 140 -7.59 -14.91 22.83
N THR A 141 -7.39 -13.60 22.75
CA THR A 141 -8.10 -12.73 21.81
C THR A 141 -7.24 -12.49 20.58
N ALA A 142 -7.80 -12.66 19.38
CA ALA A 142 -7.11 -12.34 18.13
C ALA A 142 -7.13 -10.81 17.88
N PRO A 143 -6.13 -10.26 17.18
CA PRO A 143 -6.17 -8.87 16.73
C PRO A 143 -7.32 -8.64 15.75
N SER A 144 -7.82 -7.42 15.72
CA SER A 144 -8.80 -6.98 14.72
C SER A 144 -8.10 -6.31 13.55
N ILE A 145 -8.46 -6.70 12.33
CA ILE A 145 -8.01 -6.03 11.10
C ILE A 145 -9.27 -5.55 10.39
N SER A 146 -9.43 -4.23 10.27
CA SER A 146 -10.59 -3.64 9.62
C SER A 146 -10.64 -4.01 8.14
N GLU A 147 -11.85 -4.01 7.56
CA GLU A 147 -12.00 -3.98 6.11
C GLU A 147 -11.28 -2.77 5.51
N VAL A 148 -10.83 -2.94 4.27
CA VAL A 148 -10.16 -1.84 3.55
C VAL A 148 -11.21 -0.80 3.16
N THR A 149 -10.99 0.44 3.57
CA THR A 149 -11.80 1.57 3.11
C THR A 149 -11.20 2.12 1.83
N PHE A 150 -12.04 2.32 0.81
CA PHE A 150 -11.62 2.84 -0.50
C PHE A 150 -12.18 4.23 -0.82
N LYS A 151 -12.70 4.96 0.17
CA LYS A 151 -13.28 6.28 -0.04
C LYS A 151 -12.14 7.22 -0.44
N GLY A 152 -12.09 7.69 -1.68
CA GLY A 152 -11.05 8.61 -2.14
C GLY A 152 -9.77 7.96 -2.66
N CYS A 153 -9.70 6.62 -2.75
CA CYS A 153 -8.80 5.93 -3.67
C CYS A 153 -9.36 6.09 -5.11
#